data_AF-A0A0A1MXG5-F1
#
_entry.id   AF-A0A0A1MXG5-F1
#
_cell.length_a   1.000
_cell.length_b   1.000
_cell.length_c   1.000
_cell.angle_alpha   90.00
_cell.angle_beta   90.00
_cell.angle_gamma   90.00
#
_symmetry.space_group_name_H-M   'P 1'
#
loop_
_entity.id
_entity.type
_entity.pdbx_description
1 polymer ?
#
loop_
_entity_poly.entity_id
_entity_poly.type
_entity_poly.pdbx_seq_one_letter_code
_entity_poly.pdbx_strand_id
1 'polypeptide(L)' 'MLIPDYDKALYYTIWGQWDNLFILMSRTNDDLLAKKIEHFLYAYHHSSSQKYVDQSHDTLLYYLEHALQFSSPWMYEFE' A
#
# COMPACT_ATOMS: atom_id res chain seq x y z
N MET A 1 6.00 -12.10 5.77
CA MET A 1 5.97 -11.19 4.62
C MET A 1 5.71 -12.00 3.37
N LEU A 2 4.50 -11.92 2.80
CA LEU A 2 4.21 -12.49 1.50
C LEU A 2 4.44 -11.38 0.48
N ILE A 3 5.57 -11.42 -0.22
CA ILE A 3 5.88 -10.58 -1.38
C ILE A 3 4.65 -10.35 -2.29
N PRO A 4 3.79 -11.35 -2.60
CA PRO A 4 2.61 -11.12 -3.43
C PRO A 4 1.54 -10.18 -2.84
N ASP A 5 1.50 -9.95 -1.52
CA ASP A 5 0.54 -9.00 -0.93
C ASP A 5 0.99 -7.55 -1.14
N TYR A 6 2.30 -7.29 -1.05
CA TYR A 6 2.85 -5.95 -1.30
C TYR A 6 2.77 -5.57 -2.78
N ASP A 7 3.05 -6.51 -3.69
CA ASP A 7 2.89 -6.28 -5.13
C ASP A 7 1.44 -5.95 -5.50
N LYS A 8 0.48 -6.70 -4.94
CA LYS A 8 -0.95 -6.44 -5.15
C LYS A 8 -1.37 -5.09 -4.56
N ALA A 9 -0.93 -4.77 -3.35
CA ALA A 9 -1.23 -3.50 -2.71
C ALA A 9 -0.70 -2.32 -3.55
N LEU A 10 0.53 -2.43 -4.08
CA LEU A 10 1.12 -1.42 -4.95
C LEU A 10 0.31 -1.26 -6.23
N TYR A 11 -0.02 -2.37 -6.90
CA TYR A 11 -0.84 -2.37 -8.09
C TYR A 11 -2.20 -1.70 -7.84
N TYR A 12 -2.93 -2.11 -6.80
CA TYR A 12 -4.23 -1.50 -6.49
C TYR A 12 -4.12 -0.01 -6.15
N THR A 13 -3.00 0.41 -5.53
CA THR A 13 -2.78 1.81 -5.16
C THR A 13 -2.50 2.72 -6.36
N ILE A 14 -1.74 2.23 -7.35
CA ILE A 14 -1.46 2.98 -8.58
C ILE A 14 -2.72 3.12 -9.45
N TRP A 15 -3.52 2.05 -9.55
CA TRP A 15 -4.70 2.01 -10.41
C TRP A 15 -5.98 2.53 -9.74
N GLY A 16 -5.90 2.94 -8.47
CA GLY A 16 -7.05 3.45 -7.72
C GLY A 16 -8.13 2.41 -7.41
N GLN A 17 -7.75 1.14 -7.26
CA GLN A 17 -8.67 0.03 -6.98
C GLN A 17 -8.91 -0.13 -5.47
N TRP A 18 -9.55 0.85 -4.85
CA TRP A 18 -9.72 0.92 -3.40
C TRP A 18 -10.53 -0.23 -2.79
N ASP A 19 -11.54 -0.73 -3.49
CA ASP A 19 -12.30 -1.90 -3.04
C ASP A 19 -11.43 -3.17 -2.96
N ASN A 20 -10.57 -3.38 -3.96
CA ASN A 20 -9.63 -4.50 -3.97
C ASN A 20 -8.56 -4.34 -2.87
N LEU A 21 -8.14 -3.09 -2.62
CA LEU A 21 -7.22 -2.76 -1.54
C LEU A 21 -7.83 -3.05 -0.16
N PHE A 22 -9.12 -2.73 0.04
CA PHE A 22 -9.87 -3.08 1.24
C PHE A 22 -9.98 -4.60 1.44
N ILE A 23 -10.31 -5.35 0.38
CA ILE A 23 -10.37 -6.82 0.43
C ILE A 23 -8.99 -7.40 0.80
N LEU A 24 -7.92 -6.87 0.22
CA LEU A 24 -6.54 -7.31 0.51
C LEU A 24 -6.18 -7.07 1.98
N MET A 25 -6.46 -5.88 2.51
CA MET A 25 -6.25 -5.52 3.91
C MET A 25 -6.97 -6.47 4.87
N SER A 26 -8.21 -6.87 4.55
CA SER A 26 -8.97 -7.81 5.39
C SER A 26 -8.43 -9.25 5.35
N ARG A 27 -7.57 -9.60 4.39
CA ARG A 27 -7.12 -10.99 4.14
C ARG A 27 -5.63 -11.20 4.40
N THR A 28 -4.82 -10.14 4.39
CA THR A 28 -3.40 -10.27 4.69
C THR A 28 -3.18 -10.62 6.15
N ASN A 29 -2.14 -11.41 6.44
CA ASN A 29 -1.69 -11.70 7.81
C ASN A 29 -0.63 -10.69 8.29
N ASP A 30 -0.33 -9.66 7.49
CA ASP A 30 0.62 -8.61 7.82
C ASP A 30 -0.11 -7.41 8.44
N ASP A 31 -0.10 -7.35 9.78
CA ASP A 31 -0.77 -6.29 10.54
C ASP A 31 -0.27 -4.88 10.19
N LEU A 32 1.00 -4.74 9.80
CA LEU A 32 1.57 -3.45 9.45
C LEU A 32 1.05 -2.98 8.10
N LEU A 33 1.06 -3.86 7.10
CA LEU A 33 0.49 -3.59 5.79
C LEU A 33 -1.01 -3.28 5.90
N ALA A 34 -1.76 -4.08 6.65
CA ALA A 34 -3.18 -3.87 6.88
C ALA A 34 -3.45 -2.48 7.49
N LYS A 35 -2.74 -2.09 8.54
CA LYS A 35 -2.90 -0.76 9.17
C LYS A 35 -2.55 0.40 8.23
N LYS A 36 -1.54 0.23 7.38
CA LYS A 36 -1.16 1.27 6.40
C LYS A 36 -2.25 1.47 5.36
N ILE A 37 -2.82 0.38 4.86
CA ILE A 37 -3.96 0.43 3.94
C ILE A 37 -5.19 1.04 4.63
N GLU A 38 -5.51 0.61 5.86
CA GLU A 38 -6.64 1.12 6.64
C GLU A 38 -6.56 2.64 6.82
N HIS A 39 -5.38 3.17 7.16
CA HIS A 39 -5.18 4.61 7.34
C HIS A 39 -5.50 5.40 6.07
N PHE A 40 -5.03 4.93 4.92
CA PHE A 40 -5.31 5.55 3.63
C PHE A 40 -6.81 5.46 3.28
N LEU A 41 -7.43 4.29 3.43
CA LEU A 41 -8.85 4.10 3.13
C LEU A 41 -9.73 4.97 4.04
N TYR A 42 -9.36 5.10 5.32
CA TYR A 42 -10.07 5.98 6.25
C TYR A 42 -9.98 7.44 5.79
N ALA A 43 -8.78 7.92 5.43
CA ALA A 43 -8.58 9.26 4.90
C ALA A 43 -9.39 9.47 3.62
N TYR A 44 -9.38 8.52 2.68
CA TYR A 44 -10.12 8.59 1.43
C TYR A 44 -11.65 8.69 1.63
N HIS A 45 -12.22 7.93 2.56
CA HIS A 45 -13.67 7.92 2.78
C HIS A 45 -14.19 9.04 3.69
N HIS A 46 -13.39 9.52 4.65
CA HIS A 46 -13.89 10.41 5.71
C HIS A 46 -13.27 11.81 5.69
N SER A 47 -12.19 12.04 4.95
CA SER A 47 -11.57 13.37 4.89
C SER A 47 -12.32 14.29 3.94
N SER A 48 -12.61 15.50 4.40
CA SER A 48 -13.05 16.61 3.54
C SER A 48 -11.87 17.36 2.89
N SER A 49 -10.63 17.07 3.30
CA SER A 49 -9.41 17.71 2.80
C SER A 49 -8.76 16.83 1.74
N GLN A 50 -8.84 17.25 0.47
CA GLN A 50 -8.18 16.57 -0.64
C GLN A 50 -6.67 16.43 -0.40
N LYS A 51 -6.03 17.49 0.12
CA LYS A 51 -4.61 17.49 0.45
C LYS A 51 -4.23 16.38 1.43
N TYR A 52 -5.10 16.07 2.40
CA TYR A 52 -4.86 14.99 3.36
C TYR A 52 -4.99 13.61 2.69
N VAL A 53 -5.96 13.45 1.79
CA VAL A 53 -6.11 12.23 0.98
C VAL A 53 -4.86 12.00 0.13
N ASP A 54 -4.41 13.02 -0.59
CA ASP A 54 -3.22 12.93 -1.46
C ASP A 54 -1.96 12.59 -0.63
N GLN A 55 -1.76 13.24 0.52
CA GLN A 55 -0.65 12.92 1.41
C GLN A 55 -0.70 11.49 1.95
N SER A 56 -1.89 10.99 2.28
CA SER A 56 -2.07 9.61 2.76
C SER A 56 -1.82 8.60 1.64
N HIS A 57 -2.17 8.93 0.40
CA HIS A 57 -1.90 8.14 -0.80
C HIS A 57 -0.39 8.06 -1.07
N ASP A 58 0.30 9.20 -1.12
CA ASP A 58 1.75 9.29 -1.30
C ASP A 58 2.49 8.50 -0.21
N THR A 59 2.02 8.61 1.04
CA THR A 59 2.61 7.88 2.18
C THR A 59 2.46 6.37 2.04
N LEU A 60 1.30 5.89 1.58
CA LEU A 60 1.07 4.47 1.33
C LEU A 60 1.93 3.98 0.17
N LEU A 61 1.97 4.74 -0.93
CA LEU A 61 2.76 4.41 -2.12
C LEU A 61 4.24 4.27 -1.79
N TYR A 62 4.83 5.27 -1.12
CA TYR A 62 6.22 5.26 -0.70
C TYR A 62 6.56 4.07 0.20
N TYR A 63 5.65 3.74 1.14
CA TYR A 63 5.84 2.58 2.01
C TYR A 63 5.88 1.26 1.23
N LEU A 64 4.98 1.09 0.25
CA LEU A 64 4.89 -0.13 -0.56
C LEU A 64 6.12 -0.30 -1.46
N GLU A 65 6.57 0.77 -2.13
CA GLU A 65 7.78 0.76 -2.95
C GLU A 65 9.02 0.39 -2.12
N HIS A 66 9.19 1.04 -0.97
CA HIS A 66 10.30 0.76 -0.07
C HIS A 66 10.23 -0.68 0.46
N ALA A 67 9.06 -1.17 0.88
CA ALA A 67 8.92 -2.54 1.36
C ALA A 67 9.27 -3.58 0.28
N LEU A 68 8.90 -3.32 -0.98
CA LEU A 68 9.21 -4.21 -2.10
C LEU A 68 10.71 -4.25 -2.42
N GLN A 69 11.39 -3.11 -2.42
CA GLN A 69 12.84 -3.03 -2.63
C GLN A 69 13.62 -3.86 -1.60
N PHE A 70 13.22 -3.82 -0.32
CA PHE A 70 13.86 -4.60 0.73
C PHE A 70 13.54 -6.10 0.65
N SER A 71 12.41 -6.46 0.04
CA SER A 71 11.96 -7.85 -0.09
C SER A 71 12.61 -8.62 -1.25
N SER A 72 13.26 -7.91 -2.18
CA SER A 72 13.97 -8.50 -3.32
C SER A 72 15.48 -8.20 -3.26
N PRO A 73 16.27 -9.00 -2.52
CA PRO A 73 17.73 -8.84 -2.47
C PRO A 73 18.38 -8.95 -3.86
N TRP A 74 17.78 -9.74 -4.77
CA TRP A 74 18.30 -10.01 -6.11
C TRP A 74 18.04 -8.90 -7.14
N MET A 75 17.33 -7.82 -6.76
CA MET A 75 17.09 -6.69 -7.68
C MET A 75 18.27 -5.70 -7.69
N TYR A 76 19.20 -5.79 -6.73
CA TYR A 76 20.41 -4.97 -6.64
C TYR A 76 21.68 -5.63 -7.22
N GLU A 77 21.60 -6.85 -7.76
CA GLU A 77 22.75 -7.53 -8.37
C GLU A 77 22.92 -7.24 -9.88
N PHE A 78 22.10 -6.37 -10.46
CA PHE A 78 22.16 -6.00 -11.90
C PHE A 78 22.34 -4.48 -12.13
N GLU A 79 23.11 -3.79 -11.29
CA GLU A 79 23.69 -2.46 -11.61
C GLU A 79 25.23 -2.53 -11.70
#